data_AF-A0A2G9RA25-F1
#
_entry.id   AF-A0A2G9RA25-F1
#
_cell.length_a   1.000
_cell.length_b   1.000
_cell.length_c   1.000
_cell.angle_alpha   90.00
_cell.angle_beta   90.00
_cell.angle_gamma   90.00
#
_symmetry.space_group_name_H-M   'P 1'
#
loop_
_entity.id
_entity.type
_entity.pdbx_description
1 polymer ?
#
loop_
_entity_poly.entity_id
_entity_poly.type
_entity_poly.pdbx_seq_one_letter_code
_entity_poly.pdbx_strand_id
1 'polypeptide(L)'
;MLDHEGKEVPGNRGYKYFGAAKDLPGVRELFEKEPAPPPRKTRAELMKEIDAEYYGYRDEDDGVLVPLEQEEERSGNITVY
;
A
#
# COMPACT_ATOMS: atom_id res chain seq x y z
N MET A 1 -2.65 25.12 14.63
CA MET A 1 -3.65 24.37 15.44
C MET A 1 -3.23 24.36 16.90
N LEU A 2 -3.85 23.64 17.82
CA LEU A 2 -3.51 23.53 19.22
C LEU A 2 -4.06 22.18 19.68
N ASP A 3 -3.25 21.22 20.15
CA ASP A 3 -3.81 19.91 20.53
C ASP A 3 -4.82 20.05 21.69
N HIS A 4 -5.61 18.99 21.94
CA HIS A 4 -6.65 18.91 22.98
C HIS A 4 -6.22 19.35 24.40
N GLU A 5 -4.91 19.47 24.62
CA GLU A 5 -4.23 19.86 25.86
C GLU A 5 -3.86 21.36 25.94
N GLY A 6 -4.17 22.17 24.93
CA GLY A 6 -3.87 23.60 25.03
C GLY A 6 -2.52 24.05 24.43
N LYS A 7 -1.84 23.19 23.65
CA LYS A 7 -0.49 23.43 23.08
C LYS A 7 -0.46 23.80 21.59
N GLU A 8 0.16 24.93 21.22
CA GLU A 8 0.22 25.49 19.85
C GLU A 8 0.86 24.52 18.84
N VAL A 9 0.05 24.08 17.89
CA VAL A 9 0.48 23.44 16.65
C VAL A 9 1.02 24.53 15.71
N PRO A 10 2.25 24.38 15.24
CA PRO A 10 2.92 25.36 14.38
C PRO A 10 2.07 25.71 13.14
N GLY A 11 1.94 27.01 12.83
CA GLY A 11 1.41 27.49 11.54
C GLY A 11 0.09 28.26 11.54
N ASN A 12 -0.64 28.39 12.66
CA ASN A 12 -1.87 29.21 12.70
C ASN A 12 -1.66 30.56 13.37
N ARG A 13 -2.30 31.60 12.79
CA ARG A 13 -2.22 33.04 13.11
C ARG A 13 -2.72 33.45 14.51
N GLY A 14 -2.25 32.81 15.58
CA GLY A 14 -2.39 33.27 16.97
C GLY A 14 -3.76 33.11 17.65
N TYR A 15 -4.79 32.59 16.98
CA TYR A 15 -6.11 32.38 17.59
C TYR A 15 -6.17 31.07 18.39
N LYS A 16 -6.69 31.16 19.63
CA LYS A 16 -6.81 30.05 20.58
C LYS A 16 -8.27 29.75 20.87
N TYR A 17 -8.66 28.49 20.76
CA TYR A 17 -10.02 28.01 21.04
C TYR A 17 -10.00 27.23 22.35
N PHE A 18 -10.80 27.66 23.34
CA PHE A 18 -10.85 27.07 24.68
C PHE A 18 -12.28 26.61 25.04
N GLY A 19 -12.39 25.62 25.91
CA GLY A 19 -13.68 25.12 26.39
C GLY A 19 -14.61 24.73 25.24
N ALA A 20 -15.88 25.12 25.32
CA ALA A 20 -16.90 24.82 24.30
C ALA A 20 -16.62 25.44 22.92
N ALA A 21 -15.76 26.46 22.82
CA ALA A 21 -15.45 27.12 21.55
C ALA A 21 -14.67 26.20 20.58
N LYS A 22 -14.01 25.15 21.09
CA LYS A 22 -13.34 24.14 20.26
C LYS A 22 -14.32 23.16 19.62
N ASP A 23 -15.51 23.01 20.19
CA ASP A 23 -16.53 22.03 19.79
C ASP A 23 -17.51 22.62 18.77
N LEU A 24 -17.31 23.87 18.36
CA LEU A 24 -18.12 24.52 17.32
C LEU A 24 -17.89 23.83 15.96
N PRO A 25 -18.96 23.69 15.15
CA PRO A 25 -18.83 23.19 13.77
C PRO A 25 -17.87 24.10 12.99
N GLY A 26 -16.97 23.53 12.18
CA GLY A 26 -15.89 24.25 11.53
C GLY A 26 -14.61 24.40 12.35
N VAL A 27 -14.71 24.61 13.67
CA VAL A 27 -13.53 24.66 14.56
C VAL A 27 -13.10 23.26 14.94
N ARG A 28 -14.02 22.32 15.16
CA ARG A 28 -13.68 20.94 15.51
C ARG A 28 -12.92 20.22 14.39
N GLU A 29 -13.40 20.34 13.15
CA GLU A 29 -12.82 19.69 11.96
C GLU A 29 -11.36 20.13 11.71
N LEU A 30 -11.04 21.36 12.09
CA LEU A 30 -9.70 21.94 12.00
C LEU A 30 -8.67 21.17 12.85
N PHE A 31 -9.07 20.53 13.95
CA PHE A 31 -8.18 19.80 14.86
C PHE A 31 -8.36 18.30 14.82
N GLU A 32 -9.33 17.81 14.04
CA GLU A 32 -9.53 16.40 13.80
C GLU A 32 -8.34 15.88 12.98
N LYS A 33 -7.49 15.07 13.62
CA LYS A 33 -6.37 14.44 12.93
C LYS A 33 -6.93 13.39 11.99
N GLU A 34 -6.47 13.39 10.74
CA GLU A 34 -6.76 12.30 9.82
C GLU A 34 -6.39 10.97 10.50
N PRO A 35 -7.24 9.92 10.36
CA PRO A 35 -6.90 8.62 10.88
C PRO A 35 -5.56 8.19 10.28
N ALA A 36 -4.69 7.61 11.11
CA ALA A 36 -3.40 7.13 10.64
C ALA A 36 -3.62 6.20 9.43
N PRO A 37 -2.81 6.33 8.36
CA PRO A 37 -2.92 5.45 7.23
C PRO A 37 -2.73 3.99 7.67
N PRO A 38 -3.36 3.03 6.98
CA PRO A 38 -3.20 1.63 7.32
C PRO A 38 -1.71 1.25 7.30
N PRO A 39 -1.26 0.36 8.21
CA PRO A 39 0.13 -0.07 8.24
C PRO A 39 0.52 -0.70 6.90
N ARG A 40 1.68 -0.31 6.38
CA ARG A 40 2.24 -0.94 5.17
C ARG A 40 2.74 -2.34 5.51
N LYS A 41 2.60 -3.27 4.56
CA LYS A 41 3.24 -4.59 4.67
C LYS A 41 4.74 -4.42 4.93
N THR A 42 5.27 -5.17 5.88
CA THR A 42 6.70 -5.21 6.19
C THR A 42 7.44 -5.94 5.07
N ARG A 43 8.76 -5.71 4.97
CA ARG A 43 9.61 -6.48 4.05
C ARG A 43 9.48 -7.99 4.29
N ALA A 44 9.42 -8.42 5.55
CA ALA A 44 9.29 -9.83 5.88
C ALA A 44 7.96 -10.43 5.37
N GLU A 45 6.85 -9.70 5.46
CA GLU A 45 5.56 -10.14 4.94
C GLU A 45 5.55 -10.24 3.42
N LEU A 46 6.21 -9.31 2.71
CA LEU A 46 6.35 -9.38 1.25
C LEU A 46 7.21 -10.57 0.81
N MET A 47 8.29 -10.86 1.53
CA MET A 47 9.19 -11.97 1.19
C MET A 47 8.58 -13.36 1.42
N LYS A 48 7.48 -13.47 2.20
CA LYS A 48 6.80 -14.76 2.41
C LYS A 48 6.17 -15.33 1.14
N GLU A 49 5.77 -14.44 0.23
CA GLU A 49 5.12 -14.81 -1.04
C GLU A 49 6.15 -15.00 -2.17
N ILE A 50 7.45 -14.77 -1.90
CA ILE A 50 8.54 -14.93 -2.87
C ILE A 50 9.26 -16.24 -2.57
N ASP A 51 8.75 -17.33 -3.13
CA ASP A 51 9.28 -18.68 -2.96
C ASP A 51 9.91 -19.22 -4.26
N ALA A 52 10.22 -20.51 -4.29
CA ALA A 52 10.81 -21.14 -5.47
C ALA A 52 9.84 -21.16 -6.67
N GLU A 53 8.53 -21.16 -6.42
CA GLU A 53 7.49 -21.11 -7.43
C GLU A 53 7.44 -19.73 -8.09
N TYR A 54 7.63 -18.64 -7.32
CA TYR A 54 7.78 -17.29 -7.89
C TYR A 54 8.90 -17.18 -8.95
N TYR A 55 9.97 -17.95 -8.80
CA TYR A 55 11.09 -17.99 -9.76
C TYR A 55 10.94 -19.08 -10.83
N GLY A 56 9.80 -19.78 -10.88
CA GLY A 56 9.53 -20.81 -11.88
C GLY A 56 10.39 -22.06 -11.76
N TYR A 57 11.04 -22.30 -10.61
CA TYR A 57 11.92 -23.48 -10.43
C TYR A 57 11.17 -24.82 -10.55
N ARG A 58 9.84 -24.81 -10.56
CA ARG A 58 8.99 -26.00 -10.65
C ARG A 58 8.19 -26.06 -11.95
N ASP A 59 8.31 -25.05 -12.81
CA ASP A 59 7.54 -24.95 -14.06
C ASP A 59 8.01 -25.99 -15.09
N GLU A 60 9.25 -26.48 -14.98
CA GLU A 60 9.74 -27.58 -15.82
C GLU A 60 9.14 -28.95 -15.42
N ASP A 61 8.72 -29.10 -14.17
CA ASP A 61 8.28 -30.39 -13.59
C ASP A 61 6.76 -30.63 -13.70
N ASP A 62 5.96 -29.60 -14.03
CA ASP A 62 4.49 -29.70 -14.09
C ASP A 62 3.96 -30.33 -15.39
N GLY A 63 4.84 -30.46 -16.40
CA GLY A 63 4.54 -31.04 -17.70
C GLY A 63 3.69 -30.16 -18.63
N VAL A 64 3.46 -28.88 -18.29
CA VAL A 64 2.66 -27.93 -19.06
C VAL A 64 3.49 -27.27 -20.18
N LEU A 65 4.78 -27.07 -19.97
CA LEU A 65 5.66 -26.34 -20.89
C LEU A 65 5.73 -26.99 -22.29
N VAL A 66 6.01 -28.30 -22.35
CA VAL A 66 6.22 -29.02 -23.61
C VAL A 66 4.97 -29.03 -24.52
N PRO A 67 3.75 -29.31 -24.01
CA PRO A 67 2.53 -29.16 -24.80
C PRO A 67 2.34 -27.76 -25.39
N LEU A 68 2.59 -26.71 -24.60
CA LEU A 68 2.45 -25.32 -25.06
C LEU A 68 3.46 -24.98 -26.15
N GLU A 69 4.72 -25.41 -25.99
CA GLU A 69 5.76 -25.23 -27.01
C GLU A 69 5.39 -25.92 -28.32
N GLN A 70 4.86 -27.15 -28.26
CA GLN A 70 4.41 -27.89 -29.45
C GLN A 70 3.23 -27.22 -30.17
N GLU A 71 2.33 -26.58 -29.43
CA GLU A 71 1.23 -25.81 -30.02
C GLU A 71 1.73 -24.56 -30.73
N GLU A 72 2.69 -23.85 -30.14
CA GLU A 72 3.33 -22.67 -30.75
C GLU A 72 4.21 -23.04 -31.96
N GLU A 73 4.89 -24.19 -31.91
CA GLU A 73 5.61 -24.75 -33.06
C GLU A 73 4.65 -24.99 -34.23
N ARG A 74 3.48 -25.56 -33.94
CA ARG A 74 2.47 -25.88 -34.94
C ARG A 74 1.79 -24.63 -35.51
N SER A 75 1.58 -23.61 -34.68
CA SER A 75 0.99 -22.34 -35.08
C SER A 75 1.98 -21.47 -35.89
N GLY A 76 3.28 -21.82 -35.88
CA GLY A 76 4.33 -21.14 -36.62
C GLY A 76 4.81 -19.83 -35.99
N ASN A 77 4.49 -19.61 -34.71
CA ASN A 77 4.84 -18.39 -33.96
C ASN A 77 6.22 -18.44 -33.30
N ILE A 78 6.99 -19.51 -33.50
CA ILE A 78 8.32 -19.62 -32.88
C ILE A 78 9.36 -18.92 -33.76
N THR A 79 9.81 -17.77 -33.26
CA THR A 79 11.02 -17.11 -33.76
C THR A 79 12.19 -17.61 -32.93
N VAL A 80 13.05 -18.42 -33.53
CA VAL A 80 14.34 -18.80 -32.94
C VAL A 80 15.29 -17.61 -33.14
N TYR A 81 15.79 -17.02 -32.04
CA TYR A 81 16.78 -15.93 -32.06
C TYR A 81 18.20 -16.43 -32.36
#